data_AF-A0A1Q7GBU2-F1
#
_entry.id   AF-A0A1Q7GBU2-F1
#
_cell.length_a   1.000
_cell.length_b   1.000
_cell.length_c   1.000
_cell.angle_alpha   90.00
_cell.angle_beta   90.00
_cell.angle_gamma   90.00
#
_symmetry.space_group_name_H-M   'P 1'
#
loop_
_entity.id
_entity.type
_entity.pdbx_description
1 polymer ?
#
loop_
_entity_poly.entity_id
_entity_poly.type
_entity_poly.pdbx_seq_one_letter_code
_entity_poly.pdbx_strand_id
1 'polypeptide(L)'
;MDDALRQLRAIIRQKSLRIGEFTLSSGKRSSYYLDCRMTTLDPTGALLIGRLMLDCIRKRNIQADAIGGLTIGADPIATAVAVVSALEGQPLPAFIVRKETKGHGTQRLIEGYDGKPGSRVIVVDDVCTTGDSILKAADRAEETGYEVVAAFCVVDREEGGAELIAKRYPFYALFTAKELLKDA
;
A
#
# COMPACT_ATOMS: atom_id res chain seq x y z
N MET A 1 8.28 -3.59 -18.18
CA MET A 1 7.77 -3.92 -16.84
C MET A 1 8.82 -4.67 -16.02
N ASP A 2 9.43 -5.70 -16.59
CA ASP A 2 10.48 -6.48 -15.90
C ASP A 2 11.67 -5.64 -15.45
N ASP A 3 12.08 -4.66 -16.26
CA ASP A 3 13.16 -3.74 -15.87
C ASP A 3 12.79 -2.84 -14.69
N ALA A 4 11.57 -2.31 -14.68
CA ALA A 4 11.06 -1.47 -13.58
C ALA A 4 10.93 -2.29 -12.27
N LEU A 5 10.45 -3.53 -12.34
CA LEU A 5 10.41 -4.45 -11.19
C LEU A 5 11.82 -4.76 -10.69
N ARG A 6 12.76 -5.03 -11.60
CA ARG A 6 14.17 -5.28 -11.26
C ARG A 6 14.81 -4.06 -10.57
N GLN A 7 14.59 -2.86 -11.10
CA GLN A 7 15.11 -1.62 -10.52
C GLN A 7 14.50 -1.35 -9.15
N LEU A 8 13.17 -1.50 -9.00
CA LEU A 8 12.51 -1.30 -7.71
C LEU A 8 12.99 -2.33 -6.68
N ARG A 9 13.14 -3.60 -7.06
CA ARG A 9 13.72 -4.65 -6.19
C ARG A 9 15.12 -4.28 -5.70
N ALA A 10 15.97 -3.75 -6.58
CA ALA A 10 17.30 -3.30 -6.20
C ALA A 10 17.26 -2.15 -5.18
N ILE A 11 16.38 -1.16 -5.39
CA ILE A 11 16.20 -0.03 -4.45
C ILE A 11 15.70 -0.54 -3.09
N ILE A 12 14.70 -1.43 -3.07
CA ILE A 12 14.17 -2.01 -1.83
C ILE A 12 15.28 -2.75 -1.07
N ARG A 13 16.04 -3.61 -1.75
CA ARG A 13 17.16 -4.35 -1.13
C ARG A 13 18.22 -3.43 -0.56
N GLN A 14 18.57 -2.35 -1.27
CA GLN A 14 19.59 -1.41 -0.83
C GLN A 14 19.11 -0.53 0.34
N LYS A 15 17.89 0.01 0.25
CA LYS A 15 17.42 1.08 1.13
C LYS A 15 16.53 0.61 2.27
N SER A 16 15.68 -0.38 2.00
CA SER A 16 14.59 -0.80 2.89
C SER A 16 14.85 -2.12 3.61
N LEU A 17 15.70 -3.00 3.09
CA LEU A 17 16.02 -4.28 3.70
C LEU A 17 17.32 -4.21 4.52
N ARG A 18 17.30 -4.79 5.72
CA ARG A 18 18.49 -5.01 6.56
C ARG A 18 18.51 -6.46 7.02
N ILE A 19 19.64 -7.14 6.87
CA ILE A 19 19.86 -8.51 7.33
C ILE A 19 20.64 -8.48 8.64
N GLY A 20 20.22 -9.28 9.61
CA GLY A 20 20.80 -9.28 10.96
C GLY A 20 19.77 -9.70 12.01
N GLU A 21 20.12 -9.60 13.28
CA GLU A 21 19.19 -9.94 14.36
C GLU A 21 18.42 -8.69 14.82
N PHE A 22 17.09 -8.74 14.71
CA PHE A 22 16.21 -7.64 15.10
C PHE A 22 15.14 -8.12 16.08
N THR A 23 14.76 -7.26 17.02
CA THR A 23 13.57 -7.44 17.85
C THR A 23 12.45 -6.59 17.28
N LEU A 24 11.38 -7.22 16.81
CA LEU A 24 10.22 -6.54 16.25
C LEU A 24 9.39 -5.89 17.37
N SER A 25 8.50 -4.96 17.01
CA SER A 25 7.54 -4.35 17.95
C SER A 25 6.63 -5.35 18.66
N SER A 26 6.46 -6.55 18.08
CA SER A 26 5.75 -7.68 18.69
C SER A 26 6.57 -8.43 19.76
N GLY A 27 7.84 -8.05 19.98
CA GLY A 27 8.78 -8.76 20.84
C GLY A 27 9.42 -10.00 20.20
N LYS A 28 8.98 -10.40 19.00
CA LYS A 28 9.56 -11.53 18.26
C LYS A 28 10.93 -11.18 17.68
N ARG A 29 11.83 -12.16 17.62
CA ARG A 29 13.11 -12.04 16.90
C ARG A 29 12.90 -12.26 15.41
N SER A 30 13.58 -11.47 14.58
CA SER A 30 13.58 -11.58 13.12
C SER A 30 15.03 -11.55 12.60
N SER A 31 15.30 -12.31 11.55
CA SER A 31 16.59 -12.33 10.83
C SER A 31 16.73 -11.20 9.81
N TYR A 32 15.69 -10.37 9.67
CA TYR A 32 15.70 -9.20 8.82
C TYR A 32 14.74 -8.12 9.34
N TYR A 33 15.00 -6.88 8.94
CA TYR A 33 14.12 -5.74 9.15
C TYR A 33 13.80 -5.09 7.82
N LEU A 34 12.54 -4.68 7.64
CA LEU A 34 12.04 -4.09 6.41
C LEU A 34 11.33 -2.77 6.72
N ASP A 35 11.89 -1.66 6.21
CA ASP A 35 11.28 -0.33 6.27
C ASP A 35 11.08 0.21 4.85
N CYS A 36 9.91 -0.07 4.27
CA CYS A 36 9.62 0.32 2.89
C CYS A 36 9.43 1.83 2.72
N ARG A 37 9.29 2.61 3.80
CA ARG A 37 9.25 4.08 3.73
C ARG A 37 10.52 4.67 3.14
N MET A 38 11.67 4.00 3.35
CA MET A 38 12.95 4.39 2.72
C MET A 38 12.91 4.30 1.19
N THR A 39 12.01 3.48 0.63
CA THR A 39 11.79 3.35 -0.81
C THR A 39 10.58 4.15 -1.28
N THR A 40 9.47 4.16 -0.53
CA THR A 40 8.26 4.91 -0.94
C THR A 40 8.46 6.43 -0.88
N LEU A 41 9.41 6.92 -0.07
CA LEU A 41 9.82 8.33 -0.02
C LEU A 41 11.07 8.63 -0.87
N ASP A 42 11.67 7.62 -1.52
CA ASP A 42 12.71 7.85 -2.53
C ASP A 42 12.05 8.31 -3.84
N PRO A 43 12.56 9.34 -4.54
CA PRO A 43 11.91 9.85 -5.75
C PRO A 43 11.82 8.80 -6.87
N THR A 44 12.84 7.95 -7.03
CA THR A 44 12.84 6.90 -8.04
C THR A 44 11.97 5.72 -7.60
N GLY A 45 12.05 5.33 -6.33
CA GLY A 45 11.21 4.32 -5.71
C GLY A 45 9.73 4.66 -5.81
N ALA A 46 9.33 5.87 -5.44
CA ALA A 46 7.97 6.38 -5.55
C ALA A 46 7.45 6.34 -6.99
N LEU A 47 8.23 6.84 -7.95
CA LEU A 47 7.86 6.81 -9.37
C LEU A 47 7.64 5.38 -9.87
N LEU A 48 8.53 4.46 -9.53
CA LEU A 48 8.43 3.05 -9.93
C LEU A 48 7.21 2.38 -9.28
N ILE A 49 6.97 2.61 -7.99
CA ILE A 49 5.80 2.09 -7.27
C ILE A 49 4.51 2.59 -7.92
N GLY A 50 4.40 3.91 -8.17
CA GLY A 50 3.22 4.51 -8.80
C GLY A 50 2.90 3.86 -10.15
N ARG A 51 3.91 3.70 -11.02
CA ARG A 51 3.77 3.05 -12.33
C ARG A 51 3.40 1.57 -12.21
N LEU A 52 4.11 0.82 -11.39
CA LEU A 52 3.90 -0.63 -11.26
C LEU A 52 2.55 -0.98 -10.64
N MET A 53 2.09 -0.22 -9.65
CA MET A 53 0.77 -0.41 -9.06
C MET A 53 -0.33 -0.05 -10.06
N LEU A 54 -0.21 1.09 -10.75
CA LEU A 54 -1.19 1.49 -11.77
C LEU A 54 -1.29 0.47 -12.91
N ASP A 55 -0.14 -0.04 -13.38
CA ASP A 55 -0.09 -1.14 -14.36
C ASP A 55 -0.78 -2.39 -13.84
N CYS A 56 -0.56 -2.74 -12.56
CA CYS A 56 -1.19 -3.91 -11.94
C CYS A 56 -2.72 -3.76 -11.83
N ILE A 57 -3.21 -2.56 -11.50
CA ILE A 57 -4.64 -2.20 -11.46
C ILE A 57 -5.27 -2.39 -12.85
N ARG A 58 -4.63 -1.83 -13.89
CA ARG A 58 -5.10 -1.91 -15.28
C ARG A 58 -5.12 -3.34 -15.80
N LYS A 59 -4.03 -4.10 -15.62
CA LYS A 59 -3.93 -5.48 -16.12
C LYS A 59 -4.96 -6.42 -15.51
N ARG A 60 -5.43 -6.11 -14.31
CA ARG A 60 -6.48 -6.85 -13.61
C ARG A 60 -7.89 -6.31 -13.87
N ASN A 61 -8.01 -5.26 -14.69
CA ASN A 61 -9.26 -4.56 -14.98
C ASN A 61 -9.99 -4.08 -13.70
N ILE A 62 -9.25 -3.76 -12.64
CA ILE A 62 -9.84 -3.29 -11.38
C ILE A 62 -10.39 -1.89 -11.61
N GLN A 63 -11.69 -1.73 -11.37
CA GLN A 63 -12.37 -0.46 -11.53
C GLN A 63 -12.45 0.25 -10.17
N ALA A 64 -11.79 1.39 -10.05
CA ALA A 64 -11.72 2.15 -8.80
C ALA A 64 -11.83 3.65 -9.08
N ASP A 65 -12.41 4.35 -8.12
CA ASP A 65 -12.64 5.80 -8.15
C ASP A 65 -11.62 6.55 -7.26
N ALA A 66 -10.96 5.86 -6.32
CA ALA A 66 -9.84 6.40 -5.54
C ALA A 66 -8.91 5.30 -4.98
N ILE A 67 -7.73 5.69 -4.52
CA ILE A 67 -6.73 4.83 -3.89
C ILE A 67 -6.16 5.47 -2.61
N GLY A 68 -5.98 4.71 -1.54
CA GLY A 68 -5.59 5.28 -0.25
C GLY A 68 -5.39 4.23 0.82
N GLY A 69 -5.08 4.64 2.04
CA GLY A 69 -4.88 3.69 3.13
C GLY A 69 -4.56 4.34 4.45
N LEU A 70 -4.17 3.53 5.43
CA LEU A 70 -3.87 4.01 6.77
C LEU A 70 -2.54 4.79 6.78
N THR A 71 -2.59 6.00 7.31
CA THR A 71 -1.38 6.80 7.54
C THR A 71 -0.42 6.10 8.52
N ILE A 72 0.90 6.11 8.32
CA ILE A 72 1.66 6.89 7.32
C ILE A 72 2.16 6.06 6.12
N GLY A 73 2.05 4.73 6.19
CA GLY A 73 2.66 3.82 5.21
C GLY A 73 2.05 3.97 3.81
N ALA A 74 0.72 4.16 3.77
CA ALA A 74 -0.05 4.30 2.55
C ALA A 74 0.14 5.65 1.84
N ASP A 75 0.37 6.73 2.58
CA ASP A 75 0.36 8.12 2.09
C ASP A 75 1.29 8.34 0.87
N PRO A 76 2.60 7.97 0.90
CA PRO A 76 3.48 8.15 -0.25
C PRO A 76 3.09 7.28 -1.45
N ILE A 77 2.51 6.10 -1.21
CA ILE A 77 2.10 5.17 -2.27
C ILE A 77 0.87 5.71 -3.00
N ALA A 78 -0.17 6.07 -2.26
CA ALA A 78 -1.40 6.64 -2.81
C ALA A 78 -1.10 7.92 -3.60
N THR A 79 -0.23 8.78 -3.06
CA THR A 79 0.22 10.01 -3.74
C THR A 79 0.96 9.70 -5.03
N ALA A 80 1.91 8.76 -5.01
CA ALA A 80 2.67 8.38 -6.20
C ALA A 80 1.76 7.81 -7.31
N VAL A 81 0.81 6.93 -6.96
CA VAL A 81 -0.17 6.40 -7.92
C VAL A 81 -1.03 7.53 -8.48
N ALA A 82 -1.53 8.44 -7.63
CA ALA A 82 -2.37 9.55 -8.09
C ALA A 82 -1.63 10.45 -9.10
N VAL A 83 -0.39 10.83 -8.81
CA VAL A 83 0.43 11.65 -9.72
C VAL A 83 0.68 10.91 -11.04
N VAL A 84 1.10 9.65 -10.99
CA VAL A 84 1.38 8.85 -12.20
C VAL A 84 0.11 8.65 -13.03
N SER A 85 -1.03 8.37 -12.39
CA SER A 85 -2.31 8.18 -13.06
C SER A 85 -2.77 9.43 -13.83
N ALA A 86 -2.54 10.62 -13.28
CA ALA A 86 -2.81 11.88 -13.95
C ALA A 86 -1.89 12.10 -15.17
N LEU A 87 -0.59 11.82 -15.01
CA LEU A 87 0.38 11.90 -16.11
C LEU A 87 0.06 10.94 -17.26
N GLU A 88 -0.57 9.82 -16.97
CA GLU A 88 -0.94 8.79 -17.95
C GLU A 88 -2.40 8.89 -18.44
N GLY A 89 -3.08 10.01 -18.15
CA GLY A 89 -4.39 10.33 -18.72
C GLY A 89 -5.57 9.54 -18.16
N GLN A 90 -5.39 8.85 -17.04
CA GLN A 90 -6.46 8.13 -16.32
C GLN A 90 -6.39 8.46 -14.84
N PRO A 91 -6.80 9.68 -14.43
CA PRO A 91 -6.62 10.14 -13.05
C PRO A 91 -7.33 9.23 -12.04
N LEU A 92 -6.59 8.82 -11.02
CA LEU A 92 -7.06 8.06 -9.87
C LEU A 92 -6.73 8.85 -8.59
N PRO A 93 -7.70 9.60 -8.03
CA PRO A 93 -7.50 10.40 -6.83
C PRO A 93 -6.96 9.60 -5.63
N ALA A 94 -6.13 10.25 -4.82
CA ALA A 94 -5.65 9.69 -3.55
C ALA A 94 -6.59 10.04 -2.39
N PHE A 95 -6.68 9.16 -1.40
CA PHE A 95 -7.26 9.45 -0.09
C PHE A 95 -6.35 8.98 1.05
N ILE A 96 -6.52 9.58 2.22
CA ILE A 96 -5.75 9.23 3.42
C ILE A 96 -6.72 8.83 4.53
N VAL A 97 -6.46 7.69 5.17
CA VAL A 97 -7.18 7.25 6.37
C VAL A 97 -6.39 7.64 7.61
N ARG A 98 -6.97 8.51 8.45
CA ARG A 98 -6.35 9.00 9.69
C ARG A 98 -6.41 7.95 10.79
N LYS A 99 -5.43 7.89 11.70
CA LYS A 99 -5.46 6.98 12.87
C LYS A 99 -6.60 7.28 13.85
N GLU A 100 -6.98 8.54 14.00
CA GLU A 100 -8.01 9.00 14.93
C GLU A 100 -8.87 10.08 14.26
N THR A 101 -10.09 10.31 14.78
CA THR A 101 -10.97 11.38 14.32
C THR A 101 -10.40 12.76 14.69
N LYS A 102 -10.83 13.82 13.99
CA LYS A 102 -10.52 15.18 14.44
C LYS A 102 -11.31 15.49 15.73
N GLY A 103 -10.67 16.11 16.71
CA GLY A 103 -11.31 16.58 17.95
C GLY A 103 -12.30 17.73 17.74
N HIS A 104 -12.20 18.47 16.62
CA HIS A 104 -13.12 19.55 16.24
C HIS A 104 -13.36 19.56 14.72
N GLY A 105 -14.62 19.66 14.27
CA GLY A 105 -15.02 19.64 12.86
C GLY A 105 -15.81 18.39 12.45
N THR A 106 -15.96 18.15 11.14
CA THR A 106 -16.53 16.90 10.62
C THR A 106 -15.65 15.75 11.10
N GLN A 107 -16.21 14.78 11.82
CA GLN A 107 -15.46 13.65 12.43
C GLN A 107 -14.98 12.63 11.37
N ARG A 108 -14.64 13.10 10.16
CA ARG A 108 -14.24 12.29 9.02
C ARG A 108 -12.87 11.65 9.30
N LEU A 109 -12.79 10.35 9.03
CA LEU A 109 -11.55 9.57 9.09
C LEU A 109 -10.81 9.54 7.74
N ILE A 110 -11.46 10.01 6.67
CA ILE A 110 -10.92 10.04 5.32
C ILE A 110 -10.70 11.50 4.89
N GLU A 111 -9.53 11.76 4.32
CA GLU A 111 -9.12 13.03 3.75
C GLU A 111 -8.86 12.88 2.23
N GLY A 112 -9.01 13.97 1.48
CA GLY A 112 -8.64 14.07 0.06
C GLY A 112 -9.77 13.72 -0.93
N TYR A 113 -10.33 12.52 -0.83
CA TYR A 113 -11.41 12.06 -1.71
C TYR A 113 -12.78 12.24 -1.06
N ASP A 114 -13.72 12.88 -1.77
CA ASP A 114 -15.11 13.13 -1.34
C ASP A 114 -16.08 12.46 -2.33
N GLY A 115 -15.99 11.13 -2.42
CA GLY A 115 -16.85 10.32 -3.26
C GLY A 115 -18.28 10.16 -2.71
N LYS A 116 -19.18 9.64 -3.54
CA LYS A 116 -20.54 9.27 -3.13
C LYS A 116 -20.54 7.88 -2.47
N PRO A 117 -21.58 7.51 -1.69
CA PRO A 117 -21.77 6.13 -1.29
C PRO A 117 -21.74 5.18 -2.49
N GLY A 118 -21.05 4.04 -2.34
CA GLY A 118 -20.76 3.10 -3.42
C GLY A 118 -19.60 3.48 -4.33
N SER A 119 -18.90 4.59 -4.07
CA SER A 119 -17.60 4.85 -4.71
C SER A 119 -16.64 3.70 -4.41
N ARG A 120 -16.00 3.16 -5.45
CA ARG A 120 -15.08 2.03 -5.36
C ARG A 120 -13.69 2.53 -5.01
N VAL A 121 -13.07 1.93 -4.00
CA VAL A 121 -11.76 2.36 -3.51
C VAL A 121 -10.79 1.21 -3.40
N ILE A 122 -9.52 1.51 -3.65
CA ILE A 122 -8.41 0.58 -3.42
C ILE A 122 -7.72 0.97 -2.11
N VAL A 123 -7.48 -0.01 -1.26
CA VAL A 123 -6.70 0.18 -0.03
C VAL A 123 -5.25 -0.25 -0.24
N VAL A 124 -4.29 0.54 0.20
CA VAL A 124 -2.85 0.24 0.07
C VAL A 124 -2.09 0.37 1.38
N ASP A 125 -0.97 -0.33 1.48
CA ASP A 125 0.04 -0.14 2.53
C ASP A 125 1.46 -0.40 1.99
N ASP A 126 2.49 0.01 2.71
CA ASP A 126 3.88 -0.23 2.28
C ASP A 126 4.31 -1.68 2.54
N VAL A 127 4.03 -2.20 3.74
CA VAL A 127 4.36 -3.57 4.13
C VAL A 127 3.14 -4.27 4.71
N CYS A 128 2.81 -5.45 4.19
CA CYS A 128 1.83 -6.33 4.82
C CYS A 128 2.54 -7.34 5.74
N THR A 129 2.18 -7.33 7.03
CA THR A 129 2.58 -8.36 8.02
C THR A 129 1.37 -9.23 8.38
N THR A 130 0.58 -8.78 9.34
CA THR A 130 -0.65 -9.42 9.83
C THR A 130 -1.88 -8.97 9.04
N GLY A 131 -1.77 -7.90 8.25
CA GLY A 131 -2.86 -7.30 7.48
C GLY A 131 -3.72 -6.29 8.25
N ASP A 132 -3.47 -6.09 9.55
CA ASP A 132 -4.32 -5.26 10.42
C ASP A 132 -4.45 -3.81 9.94
N SER A 133 -3.37 -3.19 9.45
CA SER A 133 -3.39 -1.82 8.94
C SER A 133 -4.30 -1.67 7.72
N ILE A 134 -4.22 -2.62 6.77
CA ILE A 134 -5.04 -2.65 5.55
C ILE A 134 -6.51 -2.87 5.93
N LEU A 135 -6.80 -3.84 6.81
CA LEU A 135 -8.17 -4.13 7.23
C LEU A 135 -8.78 -2.95 7.98
N LYS A 136 -8.03 -2.30 8.86
CA LYS A 136 -8.49 -1.09 9.55
C LYS A 136 -8.74 0.08 8.60
N ALA A 137 -7.95 0.21 7.53
CA ALA A 137 -8.23 1.21 6.49
C ALA A 137 -9.48 0.85 5.69
N ALA A 138 -9.66 -0.43 5.36
CA ALA A 138 -10.84 -0.93 4.65
C ALA A 138 -12.13 -0.71 5.45
N ASP A 139 -12.13 -1.07 6.75
CA ASP A 139 -13.27 -0.85 7.64
C ASP A 139 -13.71 0.61 7.65
N ARG A 140 -12.75 1.56 7.70
CA ARG A 140 -13.04 3.00 7.70
C ARG A 140 -13.55 3.53 6.38
N ALA A 141 -13.10 2.96 5.27
CA ALA A 141 -13.64 3.24 3.95
C ALA A 141 -15.10 2.77 3.85
N GLU A 142 -15.38 1.56 4.32
CA GLU A 142 -16.73 0.99 4.34
C GLU A 142 -17.66 1.74 5.30
N GLU A 143 -17.18 2.17 6.47
CA GLU A 143 -17.92 3.05 7.40
C GLU A 143 -18.29 4.40 6.78
N THR A 144 -17.51 4.88 5.80
CA THR A 144 -17.80 6.10 5.03
C THR A 144 -18.77 5.83 3.88
N GLY A 145 -19.15 4.58 3.65
CA GLY A 145 -20.04 4.14 2.57
C GLY A 145 -19.32 3.83 1.25
N TYR A 146 -17.99 3.73 1.25
CA TYR A 146 -17.23 3.32 0.06
C TYR A 146 -17.18 1.78 -0.06
N GLU A 147 -16.97 1.30 -1.29
CA GLU A 147 -16.82 -0.12 -1.60
C GLU A 147 -15.33 -0.43 -1.80
N VAL A 148 -14.72 -1.23 -0.93
CA VAL A 148 -13.32 -1.64 -1.09
C VAL A 148 -13.24 -2.75 -2.13
N VAL A 149 -12.64 -2.47 -3.30
CA VAL A 149 -12.60 -3.41 -4.44
C VAL A 149 -11.31 -4.22 -4.53
N ALA A 150 -10.23 -3.75 -3.91
CA ALA A 150 -8.96 -4.45 -3.85
C ALA A 150 -8.05 -3.87 -2.76
N ALA A 151 -7.11 -4.67 -2.31
CA ALA A 151 -6.03 -4.26 -1.43
C ALA A 151 -4.66 -4.52 -2.07
N PHE A 152 -3.70 -3.61 -1.87
CA PHE A 152 -2.32 -3.78 -2.35
C PHE A 152 -1.29 -3.51 -1.26
N CYS A 153 -0.10 -4.09 -1.40
CA CYS A 153 1.09 -3.59 -0.74
C CYS A 153 2.32 -3.57 -1.63
N VAL A 154 3.37 -2.86 -1.21
CA VAL A 154 4.67 -2.95 -1.90
C VAL A 154 5.33 -4.28 -1.58
N VAL A 155 5.37 -4.67 -0.30
CA VAL A 155 5.97 -5.93 0.13
C VAL A 155 5.04 -6.70 1.06
N ASP A 156 4.75 -7.95 0.70
CA ASP A 156 4.15 -8.92 1.62
C ASP A 156 5.25 -9.66 2.38
N ARG A 157 5.19 -9.66 3.71
CA ARG A 157 6.14 -10.41 4.55
C ARG A 157 5.83 -11.90 4.65
N GLU A 158 4.72 -12.36 4.08
CA GLU A 158 4.28 -13.76 4.13
C GLU A 158 4.07 -14.24 5.59
N GLU A 159 3.53 -13.35 6.43
CA GLU A 159 3.26 -13.59 7.86
C GLU A 159 1.76 -13.80 8.18
N GLY A 160 0.95 -14.15 7.17
CA GLY A 160 -0.48 -14.44 7.32
C GLY A 160 -1.44 -13.30 6.93
N GLY A 161 -0.92 -12.10 6.66
CA GLY A 161 -1.73 -10.94 6.30
C GLY A 161 -2.43 -11.08 4.95
N ALA A 162 -1.76 -11.66 3.96
CA ALA A 162 -2.33 -11.91 2.64
C ALA A 162 -3.58 -12.80 2.73
N GLU A 163 -3.51 -13.91 3.47
CA GLU A 163 -4.61 -14.85 3.66
C GLU A 163 -5.76 -14.21 4.44
N LEU A 164 -5.46 -13.34 5.40
CA LEU A 164 -6.48 -12.65 6.18
C LEU A 164 -7.25 -11.64 5.33
N ILE A 165 -6.54 -10.83 4.53
CA ILE A 165 -7.14 -9.83 3.65
C ILE A 165 -7.94 -10.51 2.53
N ALA A 166 -7.41 -11.60 1.96
CA ALA A 166 -8.03 -12.36 0.88
C ALA A 166 -9.42 -12.93 1.23
N LYS A 167 -9.78 -13.02 2.52
CA LYS A 167 -11.13 -13.40 2.96
C LYS A 167 -12.20 -12.34 2.65
N ARG A 168 -11.79 -11.09 2.45
CA ARG A 168 -12.69 -9.95 2.21
C ARG A 168 -12.46 -9.31 0.84
N TYR A 169 -11.21 -9.20 0.40
CA TYR A 169 -10.85 -8.46 -0.81
C TYR A 169 -9.75 -9.18 -1.60
N PRO A 170 -9.71 -9.06 -2.93
CA PRO A 170 -8.52 -9.42 -3.70
C PRO A 170 -7.29 -8.66 -3.18
N PHE A 171 -6.22 -9.38 -2.88
CA PHE A 171 -4.97 -8.83 -2.35
C PHE A 171 -3.80 -9.06 -3.31
N TYR A 172 -2.96 -8.04 -3.48
CA TYR A 172 -1.79 -8.11 -4.37
C TYR A 172 -0.57 -7.42 -3.76
N ALA A 173 0.60 -8.04 -3.89
CA ALA A 173 1.87 -7.43 -3.52
C ALA A 173 2.76 -7.24 -4.75
N LEU A 174 3.60 -6.20 -4.76
CA LEU A 174 4.63 -6.07 -5.81
C LEU A 174 5.78 -7.06 -5.59
N PHE A 175 6.11 -7.35 -4.33
CA PHE A 175 7.11 -8.34 -3.93
C PHE A 175 6.69 -9.09 -2.68
N THR A 176 7.24 -10.28 -2.52
CA THR A 176 7.24 -11.04 -1.27
C THR A 176 8.58 -10.90 -0.55
N ALA A 177 8.60 -11.09 0.77
CA ALA A 177 9.85 -11.15 1.53
C ALA A 177 10.78 -12.23 1.00
N LYS A 178 10.26 -13.42 0.63
CA LYS A 178 11.04 -14.47 0.00
C LYS A 178 11.74 -14.03 -1.28
N GLU A 179 11.07 -13.27 -2.15
CA GLU A 179 11.69 -12.71 -3.35
C GLU A 179 12.79 -11.70 -3.03
N LEU A 180 12.62 -10.87 -2.00
CA LEU A 180 13.62 -9.88 -1.61
C LEU A 180 14.85 -10.51 -0.95
N LEU A 181 14.65 -11.57 -0.15
CA LEU A 181 15.70 -12.30 0.56
C LEU A 181 16.48 -13.28 -0.32
N LYS A 182 15.93 -13.65 -1.48
CA LYS A 182 16.64 -14.51 -2.42
C LYS A 182 17.93 -13.81 -2.89
N ASP A 183 19.05 -14.49 -2.69
CA ASP A 183 20.40 -14.02 -3.03
C ASP A 183 20.81 -12.73 -2.28
N ALA A 184 20.27 -12.50 -1.07
CA ALA A 184 20.53 -11.35 -0.21
C ALA A 184 21.63 -11.57 0.83
#